data_AF-A0AAE6JQ63-F1
#
_entry.id   AF-A0AAE6JQ63-F1
#
_cell.length_a   1.000
_cell.length_b   1.000
_cell.length_c   1.000
_cell.angle_alpha   90.00
_cell.angle_beta   90.00
_cell.angle_gamma   90.00
#
_symmetry.space_group_name_H-M   'P 1'
#
loop_
_entity.id
_entity.type
_entity.pdbx_description
1 polymer ?
#
loop_
_entity_poly.entity_id
_entity_poly.type
_entity_poly.pdbx_seq_one_letter_code
_entity_poly.pdbx_strand_id
1 'polypeptide(L)'
;MPKLKLSLASGLICVVIGAAALFGVQSIMKATSSPEFCVSCHSMSHPQAEWEGTVHFSNRKGIRAECADCHVPHEGIDYVKAKFVALKDVWHTFVTNKLPDQEAYEQHRLEMAQRVWQEMKESDSATCRSCHSFEVMVVSEQKEAAQKMHKLAQETNQTCIDCHKGIAHFMPEMPVDNAAALGELTKHAGQFSEGDKTLYNLVMAPAKTADGAEIRLLPYAELNDWKADGDNIKATLKGWQQAGAESVLYAALGQRIMVGLVSDEAKNKFTVHQTVNDKVTNSDWKEVSVEVSMPKTAVTSDLKSLNAFGDNLNQTHCSGCHAAIGANHYTANQWIGVVNSMKDRTSMTADDVRAVTIYLQRNAKDMVGGAH
;
A
#
# COMPACT_ATOMS: atom_id res chain seq x y z
N MET A 1 -15.77 44.20 54.90
CA MET A 1 -15.02 44.86 53.81
C MET A 1 -13.57 44.37 53.61
N PRO A 2 -12.71 44.14 54.63
CA PRO A 2 -11.30 43.77 54.39
C PRO A 2 -11.12 42.35 53.80
N LYS A 3 -11.96 41.38 54.21
CA LYS A 3 -11.93 40.01 53.66
C LYS A 3 -12.29 39.94 52.16
N LEU A 4 -13.16 40.83 51.69
CA LEU A 4 -13.57 40.89 50.28
C LEU A 4 -12.47 41.49 49.39
N LYS A 5 -11.73 42.50 49.89
CA LYS A 5 -10.57 43.08 49.19
C LYS A 5 -9.39 42.10 49.12
N LEU A 6 -9.16 41.32 50.18
CA LEU A 6 -8.13 40.27 50.19
C LEU A 6 -8.47 39.13 49.23
N SER A 7 -9.74 38.71 49.17
CA SER A 7 -10.22 37.70 48.22
C SER A 7 -10.14 38.16 46.76
N LEU A 8 -10.46 39.42 46.46
CA LEU A 8 -10.26 40.00 45.12
C LEU A 8 -8.79 40.08 44.72
N ALA A 9 -7.91 40.48 45.65
CA ALA A 9 -6.47 40.56 45.39
C ALA A 9 -5.86 39.17 45.15
N SER A 10 -6.24 38.16 45.95
CA SER A 10 -5.83 36.77 45.72
C SER A 10 -6.37 36.21 44.40
N GLY A 11 -7.62 36.51 44.04
CA GLY A 11 -8.20 36.12 42.75
C GLY A 11 -7.45 36.73 41.56
N LEU A 12 -7.10 38.02 41.64
CA LEU A 12 -6.32 38.70 40.61
C LEU A 12 -4.92 38.08 40.45
N ILE A 13 -4.26 37.75 41.57
CA ILE A 13 -2.95 37.07 41.55
C ILE A 13 -3.05 35.70 40.86
N CYS A 14 -4.08 34.90 41.17
CA CYS A 14 -4.29 33.62 40.52
C CYS A 14 -4.53 33.76 39.00
N VAL A 15 -5.29 34.78 38.58
CA VAL A 15 -5.50 35.07 37.13
C VAL A 15 -4.20 35.47 36.45
N VAL A 16 -3.39 36.32 37.07
CA VAL A 16 -2.08 36.73 36.51
C VAL A 16 -1.14 35.53 36.39
N ILE A 17 -1.06 34.68 37.42
CA ILE A 17 -0.25 33.46 37.38
C ILE A 17 -0.76 32.51 36.29
N GLY A 18 -2.07 32.31 36.20
CA GLY A 18 -2.67 31.47 35.16
C GLY A 18 -2.39 31.98 33.75
N ALA A 19 -2.55 33.29 33.53
CA ALA A 19 -2.25 33.93 32.24
C ALA A 19 -0.76 33.82 31.88
N ALA A 20 0.14 34.04 32.85
CA ALA A 20 1.57 33.89 32.64
C ALA A 20 1.96 32.43 32.32
N ALA A 21 1.36 31.46 33.01
CA ALA A 21 1.59 30.04 32.74
C ALA A 21 1.10 29.64 31.34
N LEU A 22 -0.11 30.06 30.95
CA LEU A 22 -0.66 29.80 29.61
C LEU A 22 0.20 30.45 28.52
N PHE A 23 0.61 31.70 28.72
CA PHE A 23 1.52 32.38 27.80
C PHE A 23 2.84 31.63 27.67
N GLY A 24 3.46 31.24 28.80
CA GLY A 24 4.71 30.49 28.80
C GLY A 24 4.60 29.16 28.06
N VAL A 25 3.54 28.39 28.31
CA VAL A 25 3.28 27.12 27.61
C VAL A 25 3.11 27.36 26.11
N GLN A 26 2.28 28.33 25.71
CA GLN A 26 2.04 28.62 24.29
C GLN A 26 3.31 29.09 23.57
N SER A 27 4.14 29.91 24.22
CA SER A 27 5.43 30.33 23.69
C SER A 27 6.37 29.16 23.46
N ILE A 28 6.46 28.21 24.40
CA ILE A 28 7.29 26.99 24.25
C ILE A 28 6.75 26.11 23.12
N MET A 29 5.44 25.92 23.06
CA MET A 29 4.80 25.10 22.01
C MET A 29 5.08 25.67 20.61
N LYS A 30 4.99 27.00 20.46
CA LYS A 30 5.34 27.70 19.22
C LYS A 30 6.83 27.60 18.90
N ALA A 31 7.72 27.85 19.87
CA ALA A 31 9.16 27.80 19.66
C ALA A 31 9.61 26.39 19.23
N THR A 32 9.05 25.34 19.83
CA THR A 32 9.34 23.94 19.48
C THR A 32 8.68 23.48 18.17
N SER A 33 7.94 24.36 17.48
CA SER A 33 7.38 24.12 16.14
C SER A 33 8.16 24.85 15.05
N SER A 34 9.15 25.67 15.39
CA SER A 34 9.86 26.46 14.38
C SER A 34 10.89 25.61 13.63
N PRO A 35 11.19 25.94 12.36
CA PRO A 35 12.25 25.27 11.61
C PRO A 35 13.59 25.27 12.35
N GLU A 36 13.95 26.37 13.01
CA GLU A 36 15.21 26.50 13.77
C GLU A 36 15.31 25.47 14.90
N PHE A 37 14.19 25.19 15.57
CA PHE A 37 14.15 24.12 16.57
C PHE A 37 14.25 22.73 15.91
N CYS A 38 13.49 22.49 14.85
CA CYS A 38 13.52 21.21 14.14
C CYS A 38 14.93 20.87 13.65
N VAL A 39 15.67 21.84 13.09
CA VAL A 39 17.03 21.61 12.55
C VAL A 39 18.14 21.75 13.59
N SER A 40 17.79 21.91 14.87
CA SER A 40 18.79 22.00 15.95
C SER A 40 19.50 20.67 16.22
N CYS A 41 18.95 19.54 15.75
CA CYS A 41 19.59 18.23 15.77
C CYS A 41 20.31 17.96 14.44
N HIS A 42 21.51 17.37 14.51
CA HIS A 42 22.33 17.11 13.31
C HIS A 42 21.63 16.22 12.27
N SER A 43 20.84 15.24 12.72
CA SER A 43 20.07 14.34 11.85
C SER A 43 19.01 15.05 11.02
N MET A 44 18.56 16.24 11.44
CA MET A 44 17.55 17.02 10.73
C MET A 44 18.13 17.94 9.64
N SER A 45 19.46 18.04 9.54
CA SER A 45 20.12 18.75 8.44
C SER A 45 19.90 18.07 7.08
N HIS A 46 19.76 16.73 7.06
CA HIS A 46 19.49 15.97 5.84
C HIS A 46 18.13 16.32 5.21
N PRO A 47 16.99 16.17 5.92
CA PRO A 47 15.69 16.55 5.36
C PRO A 47 15.55 18.07 5.13
N GLN A 48 16.28 18.91 5.89
CA GLN A 48 16.31 20.36 5.65
C GLN A 48 16.85 20.68 4.25
N ALA A 49 18.00 20.13 3.89
CA ALA A 49 18.63 20.37 2.59
C ALA A 49 17.70 19.93 1.43
N GLU A 50 16.95 18.85 1.61
CA GLU A 50 15.98 18.37 0.63
C GLU A 50 14.78 19.33 0.52
N TRP A 51 14.24 19.79 1.65
CA TRP A 51 13.11 20.73 1.68
C TRP A 51 13.47 22.07 1.03
N GLU A 52 14.67 22.59 1.28
CA GLU A 52 15.17 23.84 0.70
C GLU A 52 15.21 23.81 -0.84
N GLY A 53 15.33 22.63 -1.44
CA GLY A 53 15.27 22.43 -2.88
C GLY A 53 13.86 22.46 -3.49
N THR A 54 12.80 22.59 -2.68
CA THR A 54 11.43 22.37 -3.13
C THR A 54 10.62 23.66 -3.28
N VAL A 55 9.47 23.55 -3.96
CA VAL A 55 8.50 24.65 -4.11
C VAL A 55 7.85 25.06 -2.77
N HIS A 56 7.92 24.21 -1.75
CA HIS A 56 7.41 24.54 -0.41
C HIS A 56 8.36 25.46 0.36
N PHE A 57 9.65 25.48 0.00
CA PHE A 57 10.61 26.43 0.54
C PHE A 57 10.66 27.74 -0.26
N SER A 58 10.71 27.62 -1.60
CA SER A 58 10.89 28.75 -2.52
C SER A 58 9.94 28.66 -3.70
N ASN A 59 9.05 29.65 -3.83
CA ASN A 59 8.12 29.75 -4.95
C ASN A 59 7.84 31.19 -5.34
N ARG A 60 7.24 31.35 -6.53
CA ARG A 60 6.90 32.67 -7.10
C ARG A 60 5.86 33.45 -6.29
N LYS A 61 5.11 32.78 -5.40
CA LYS A 61 4.06 33.41 -4.58
C LYS A 61 4.61 33.99 -3.27
N GLY A 62 5.86 33.70 -2.91
CA GLY A 62 6.49 34.20 -1.68
C GLY A 62 5.90 33.60 -0.41
N ILE A 63 5.23 32.45 -0.51
CA ILE A 63 4.67 31.71 0.64
C ILE A 63 5.63 30.57 0.98
N ARG A 64 5.88 30.32 2.26
CA ARG A 64 6.72 29.21 2.70
C ARG A 64 5.93 28.32 3.65
N ALA A 65 5.96 27.01 3.40
CA ALA A 65 5.47 26.02 4.35
C ALA A 65 6.67 25.53 5.17
N GLU A 66 6.61 25.73 6.48
CA GLU A 66 7.62 25.33 7.46
C GLU A 66 7.49 23.84 7.82
N CYS A 67 8.47 23.30 8.54
CA CYS A 67 8.50 21.89 8.93
C CYS A 67 7.21 21.47 9.65
N ALA A 68 6.76 22.28 10.62
CA ALA A 68 5.56 22.00 11.40
C ALA A 68 4.27 22.11 10.57
N ASP A 69 4.23 22.91 9.51
CA ASP A 69 3.03 23.07 8.70
C ASP A 69 2.60 21.75 8.04
N CYS A 70 3.58 20.89 7.73
CA CYS A 70 3.37 19.58 7.13
C CYS A 70 3.38 18.44 8.18
N HIS A 71 4.29 18.49 9.17
CA HIS A 71 4.54 17.38 10.09
C HIS A 71 3.77 17.45 11.41
N VAL A 72 3.15 18.58 11.75
CA VAL A 72 2.49 18.78 13.03
C VAL A 72 1.04 19.22 12.79
N PRO A 73 0.03 18.51 13.33
CA PRO A 73 -1.36 18.95 13.25
C PRO A 73 -1.54 20.34 13.87
N HIS A 74 -2.32 21.21 13.23
CA HIS A 74 -2.37 22.64 13.61
C HIS A 74 -3.16 22.95 14.88
N GLU A 75 -4.11 22.10 15.27
CA GLU A 75 -5.07 22.42 16.34
C GLU A 75 -5.40 21.25 17.28
N GLY A 76 -5.96 21.63 18.44
CA GLY A 76 -6.63 20.70 19.34
C GLY A 76 -5.72 19.68 20.04
N ILE A 77 -6.31 18.53 20.35
CA ILE A 77 -5.64 17.46 21.09
C ILE A 77 -4.52 16.83 20.25
N ASP A 78 -4.66 16.79 18.92
CA ASP A 78 -3.69 16.13 18.05
C ASP A 78 -2.39 16.93 17.93
N TYR A 79 -2.45 18.27 17.98
CA TYR A 79 -1.27 19.12 18.16
C TYR A 79 -0.50 18.75 19.43
N VAL A 80 -1.21 18.61 20.55
CA VAL A 80 -0.60 18.26 21.84
C VAL A 80 -0.03 16.84 21.82
N LYS A 81 -0.75 15.87 21.26
CA LYS A 81 -0.26 14.49 21.10
C LYS A 81 1.02 14.44 20.26
N ALA A 82 1.08 15.16 19.15
CA ALA A 82 2.27 15.20 18.30
C ALA A 82 3.50 15.69 19.08
N LYS A 83 3.33 16.69 19.94
CA LYS A 83 4.41 17.20 20.82
C LYS A 83 4.86 16.18 21.86
N PHE A 84 3.95 15.39 22.42
CA PHE A 84 4.31 14.30 23.33
C PHE A 84 5.02 13.15 22.59
N VAL A 85 4.54 12.78 21.40
CA VAL A 85 5.15 11.72 20.59
C VAL A 85 6.56 12.11 20.15
N ALA A 86 6.81 13.39 19.85
CA ALA A 86 8.14 13.91 19.50
C ALA A 86 9.21 13.70 20.60
N LEU A 87 8.83 13.42 21.86
CA LEU A 87 9.79 13.04 22.90
C LEU A 87 10.59 11.79 22.55
N LYS A 88 10.03 10.90 21.71
CA LYS A 88 10.75 9.73 21.19
C LYS A 88 11.96 10.13 20.35
N ASP A 89 11.85 11.23 19.59
CA ASP A 89 12.91 11.69 18.70
C ASP A 89 14.05 12.26 19.54
N VAL A 90 13.73 12.99 20.61
CA VAL A 90 14.70 13.46 21.62
C VAL A 90 15.42 12.26 22.27
N TRP A 91 14.67 11.23 22.70
CA TRP A 91 15.26 10.01 23.26
C TRP A 91 16.20 9.34 22.25
N HIS A 92 15.78 9.19 21.00
CA HIS A 92 16.59 8.50 19.99
C HIS A 92 17.85 9.26 19.58
N THR A 93 17.79 10.59 19.57
CA THR A 93 18.93 11.44 19.28
C THR A 93 19.92 11.47 20.45
N PHE A 94 19.46 11.72 21.68
CA PHE A 94 20.36 11.94 22.82
C PHE A 94 20.74 10.70 23.61
N VAL A 95 19.90 9.65 23.63
CA VAL A 95 20.14 8.44 24.42
C VAL A 95 20.64 7.29 23.56
N THR A 96 19.95 6.97 22.47
CA THR A 96 20.35 5.84 21.62
C THR A 96 21.32 6.21 20.52
N ASN A 97 21.46 7.52 20.22
CA ASN A 97 22.22 8.03 19.08
C ASN A 97 21.93 7.24 17.78
N LYS A 98 20.64 7.06 17.44
CA LYS A 98 20.20 6.15 16.38
C LYS A 98 20.59 6.64 14.98
N LEU A 99 20.76 7.95 14.81
CA LEU A 99 21.04 8.61 13.52
C LEU A 99 22.30 9.49 13.63
N PRO A 100 23.50 8.92 13.85
CA PRO A 100 24.73 9.69 14.04
C PRO A 100 25.23 10.37 12.77
N ASP A 101 24.94 9.81 11.59
CA ASP A 101 25.47 10.24 10.29
C ASP A 101 24.48 9.94 9.14
N GLN A 102 24.87 10.30 7.92
CA GLN A 102 24.07 10.11 6.71
C GLN A 102 23.77 8.63 6.45
N GLU A 103 24.73 7.73 6.65
CA GLU A 103 24.54 6.31 6.35
C GLU A 103 23.46 5.72 7.26
N ALA A 104 23.53 6.02 8.56
CA ALA A 104 22.50 5.62 9.50
C ALA A 104 21.14 6.27 9.21
N TYR A 105 21.12 7.52 8.72
CA TYR A 105 19.89 8.17 8.25
C TYR A 105 19.26 7.43 7.08
N GLU A 106 20.05 7.08 6.06
CA GLU A 106 19.57 6.34 4.89
C GLU A 106 19.04 4.95 5.25
N GLN A 107 19.74 4.21 6.13
CA GLN A 107 19.29 2.89 6.60
C GLN A 107 17.91 2.94 7.27
N HIS A 108 17.56 4.07 7.89
CA HIS A 108 16.27 4.26 8.57
C HIS A 108 15.28 5.11 7.78
N ARG A 109 15.66 5.65 6.61
CA ARG A 109 14.84 6.57 5.82
C ARG A 109 13.49 5.96 5.48
N LEU A 110 13.47 4.69 5.08
CA LEU A 110 12.23 3.98 4.75
C LEU A 110 11.29 3.86 5.96
N GLU A 111 11.81 3.41 7.12
CA GLU A 111 11.04 3.28 8.36
C GLU A 111 10.44 4.63 8.78
N MET A 112 11.24 5.70 8.72
CA MET A 112 10.80 7.05 9.07
C MET A 112 9.75 7.59 8.09
N ALA A 113 9.98 7.43 6.78
CA ALA A 113 9.07 7.89 5.74
C ALA A 113 7.72 7.17 5.84
N GLN A 114 7.71 5.84 6.03
CA GLN A 114 6.49 5.06 6.19
C GLN A 114 5.66 5.52 7.39
N ARG A 115 6.30 5.84 8.52
CA ARG A 115 5.61 6.35 9.70
C ARG A 115 4.91 7.68 9.40
N VAL A 116 5.62 8.63 8.81
CA VAL A 116 5.06 9.94 8.45
C VAL A 116 3.93 9.79 7.42
N TRP A 117 4.09 8.94 6.41
CA TRP A 117 3.04 8.69 5.42
C TRP A 117 1.80 8.08 6.04
N GLN A 118 1.97 7.15 6.98
CA GLN A 118 0.86 6.53 7.68
C GLN A 118 0.11 7.57 8.53
N GLU A 119 0.82 8.40 9.30
CA GLU A 119 0.22 9.49 10.08
C GLU A 119 -0.53 10.50 9.19
N MET A 120 0.05 10.89 8.07
CA MET A 120 -0.59 11.76 7.08
C MET A 120 -1.81 11.09 6.44
N LYS A 121 -1.79 9.78 6.22
CA LYS A 121 -2.92 9.05 5.65
C LYS A 121 -4.07 8.91 6.64
N GLU A 122 -3.76 8.55 7.89
CA GLU A 122 -4.75 8.41 8.96
C GLU A 122 -5.47 9.71 9.29
N SER A 123 -4.78 10.84 9.10
CA SER A 123 -5.34 12.19 9.28
C SER A 123 -6.00 12.76 8.02
N ASP A 124 -6.24 11.95 6.98
CA ASP A 124 -6.73 12.40 5.66
C ASP A 124 -5.91 13.57 5.08
N SER A 125 -4.60 13.54 5.30
CA SER A 125 -3.67 14.60 4.90
C SER A 125 -4.10 15.99 5.38
N ALA A 126 -4.63 16.08 6.62
CA ALA A 126 -5.16 17.32 7.19
C ALA A 126 -4.17 18.50 7.09
N THR A 127 -2.88 18.26 7.30
CA THR A 127 -1.81 19.26 7.16
C THR A 127 -1.59 19.71 5.72
N CYS A 128 -1.78 18.82 4.74
CA CYS A 128 -1.77 19.22 3.33
C CYS A 128 -3.03 20.04 2.99
N ARG A 129 -4.19 19.58 3.47
CA ARG A 129 -5.51 20.15 3.15
C ARG A 129 -5.75 21.53 3.76
N SER A 130 -5.04 21.89 4.83
CA SER A 130 -5.09 23.24 5.41
C SER A 130 -4.66 24.31 4.40
N CYS A 131 -3.80 23.95 3.44
CA CYS A 131 -3.34 24.82 2.35
C CYS A 131 -3.87 24.38 0.97
N HIS A 132 -4.09 23.08 0.76
CA HIS A 132 -4.48 22.48 -0.52
C HIS A 132 -5.86 21.83 -0.46
N SER A 133 -6.92 22.59 -0.73
CA SER A 133 -8.28 22.06 -0.81
C SER A 133 -8.71 21.75 -2.24
N PHE A 134 -9.35 20.60 -2.42
CA PHE A 134 -9.98 20.24 -3.70
C PHE A 134 -11.06 21.23 -4.15
N GLU A 135 -11.66 21.98 -3.22
CA GLU A 135 -12.72 22.95 -3.53
C GLU A 135 -12.21 24.19 -4.27
N VAL A 136 -10.96 24.58 -3.98
CA VAL A 136 -10.36 25.83 -4.47
C VAL A 136 -9.27 25.59 -5.52
N MET A 137 -8.84 24.34 -5.70
CA MET A 137 -7.92 23.98 -6.78
C MET A 137 -8.60 24.14 -8.14
N VAL A 138 -8.03 24.97 -9.01
CA VAL A 138 -8.52 25.14 -10.39
C VAL A 138 -8.07 23.94 -11.23
N VAL A 139 -8.87 22.87 -11.24
CA VAL A 139 -8.54 21.60 -11.92
C VAL A 139 -8.24 21.83 -13.40
N SER A 140 -8.99 22.72 -14.08
CA SER A 140 -8.78 23.00 -15.51
C SER A 140 -7.41 23.58 -15.87
N GLU A 141 -6.69 24.18 -14.92
CA GLU A 141 -5.33 24.72 -15.14
C GLU A 141 -4.22 23.66 -14.93
N GLN A 142 -4.57 22.47 -14.47
CA GLN A 142 -3.61 21.39 -14.26
C GLN A 142 -3.34 20.62 -15.56
N LYS A 143 -2.25 19.85 -15.62
CA LYS A 143 -2.00 18.93 -16.73
C LYS A 143 -3.12 17.89 -16.82
N GLU A 144 -3.52 17.48 -18.02
CA GLU A 144 -4.65 16.55 -18.25
C GLU A 144 -4.59 15.28 -17.39
N ALA A 145 -3.40 14.70 -17.21
CA ALA A 145 -3.20 13.55 -16.33
C ALA A 145 -3.54 13.87 -14.86
N ALA A 146 -3.10 15.01 -14.34
CA ALA A 146 -3.40 15.45 -12.99
C ALA A 146 -4.90 15.76 -12.81
N GLN A 147 -5.57 16.30 -13.84
CA GLN A 147 -7.02 16.51 -13.80
C GLN A 147 -7.78 15.21 -13.59
N LYS A 148 -7.44 14.18 -14.38
CA LYS A 148 -8.04 12.85 -14.27
C LYS A 148 -7.78 12.25 -12.89
N MET A 149 -6.54 12.34 -12.40
CA MET A 149 -6.17 11.76 -11.10
C MET A 149 -6.80 12.49 -9.92
N HIS A 150 -6.86 13.82 -9.91
CA HIS A 150 -7.52 14.56 -8.83
C HIS A 150 -9.03 14.33 -8.80
N LYS A 151 -9.68 14.27 -9.98
CA LYS A 151 -11.10 13.91 -10.05
C LYS A 151 -11.34 12.50 -9.48
N LEU A 152 -10.49 11.55 -9.86
CA LEU A 152 -10.57 10.18 -9.36
C LEU A 152 -10.30 10.11 -7.85
N ALA A 153 -9.36 10.89 -7.32
CA ALA A 153 -9.07 10.97 -5.89
C ALA A 153 -10.28 11.47 -5.09
N GLN A 154 -11.01 12.46 -5.61
CA GLN A 154 -12.26 12.94 -5.00
C GLN A 154 -13.37 11.88 -5.05
N GLU A 155 -13.50 11.15 -6.17
CA GLU A 155 -14.52 10.10 -6.33
C GLU A 155 -14.23 8.86 -5.47
N THR A 156 -12.96 8.60 -5.14
CA THR A 156 -12.51 7.41 -4.41
C THR A 156 -12.04 7.70 -2.98
N ASN A 157 -12.28 8.91 -2.46
CA ASN A 157 -11.88 9.35 -1.12
C ASN A 157 -10.39 9.09 -0.80
N GLN A 158 -9.51 9.39 -1.75
CA GLN A 158 -8.07 9.29 -1.52
C GLN A 158 -7.53 10.50 -0.76
N THR A 159 -6.47 10.24 0.00
CA THR A 159 -5.69 11.25 0.70
C THR A 159 -4.59 11.81 -0.23
N CYS A 160 -4.06 12.98 0.08
CA CYS A 160 -2.99 13.59 -0.73
C CYS A 160 -1.74 12.70 -0.78
N ILE A 161 -1.41 12.06 0.34
CA ILE A 161 -0.21 11.22 0.50
C ILE A 161 -0.33 9.84 -0.17
N ASP A 162 -1.52 9.45 -0.63
CA ASP A 162 -1.69 8.22 -1.43
C ASP A 162 -1.02 8.32 -2.81
N CYS A 163 -0.82 9.54 -3.32
CA CYS A 163 -0.12 9.79 -4.58
C CYS A 163 1.15 10.64 -4.40
N HIS A 164 1.08 11.71 -3.60
CA HIS A 164 2.15 12.68 -3.44
C HIS A 164 3.11 12.28 -2.32
N LYS A 165 3.86 11.19 -2.52
CA LYS A 165 5.02 10.84 -1.65
C LYS A 165 6.29 11.50 -2.20
N GLY A 166 7.23 11.78 -1.31
CA GLY A 166 8.51 12.41 -1.68
C GLY A 166 8.39 13.87 -2.17
N ILE A 167 7.41 14.62 -1.65
CA ILE A 167 7.15 16.02 -2.07
C ILE A 167 8.30 16.95 -1.68
N ALA A 168 8.73 16.86 -0.42
CA ALA A 168 9.75 17.72 0.19
C ALA A 168 11.07 16.99 0.44
N HIS A 169 11.04 15.66 0.44
CA HIS A 169 12.16 14.80 0.82
C HIS A 169 12.34 13.71 -0.23
N PHE A 170 13.57 13.26 -0.45
CA PHE A 170 13.84 12.18 -1.39
C PHE A 170 13.15 10.89 -0.95
N MET A 171 12.60 10.17 -1.92
CA MET A 171 12.02 8.86 -1.70
C MET A 171 13.09 7.89 -1.18
N PRO A 172 12.78 7.07 -0.17
CA PRO A 172 13.69 6.03 0.27
C PRO A 172 13.95 5.01 -0.84
N GLU A 173 15.14 4.40 -0.81
CA GLU A 173 15.37 3.18 -1.56
C GLU A 173 14.42 2.09 -1.04
N MET A 174 13.66 1.52 -1.96
CA MET A 174 12.86 0.35 -1.67
C MET A 174 13.74 -0.87 -1.91
N PRO A 175 13.93 -1.78 -0.92
CA PRO A 175 14.79 -2.94 -1.12
C PRO A 175 14.21 -3.84 -2.23
N VAL A 176 14.88 -3.84 -3.38
CA VAL A 176 14.54 -4.65 -4.55
C VAL A 176 15.23 -6.01 -4.45
N ASP A 177 14.94 -6.78 -3.40
CA ASP A 177 15.38 -8.18 -3.33
C ASP A 177 14.18 -9.13 -3.48
N ASN A 178 13.76 -9.31 -4.72
CA ASN A 178 12.72 -10.27 -5.07
C ASN A 178 13.12 -11.71 -4.68
N ALA A 179 14.42 -12.02 -4.61
CA ALA A 179 14.89 -13.35 -4.23
C ALA A 179 14.75 -13.57 -2.72
N ALA A 180 14.99 -12.56 -1.88
CA ALA A 180 14.70 -12.62 -0.45
C ALA A 180 13.20 -12.66 -0.18
N ALA A 181 12.39 -11.83 -0.86
CA ALA A 181 10.93 -11.85 -0.71
C ALA A 181 10.32 -13.19 -1.15
N LEU A 182 10.80 -13.76 -2.27
CA LEU A 182 10.43 -15.09 -2.73
C LEU A 182 10.97 -16.19 -1.78
N GLY A 183 12.17 -16.00 -1.25
CA GLY A 183 12.77 -16.89 -0.26
C GLY A 183 11.94 -16.94 1.03
N GLU A 184 11.37 -15.82 1.45
CA GLU A 184 10.43 -15.77 2.58
C GLU A 184 9.11 -16.46 2.23
N LEU A 185 8.53 -16.16 1.05
CA LEU A 185 7.29 -16.80 0.59
C LEU A 185 7.43 -18.33 0.52
N THR A 186 8.57 -18.84 0.06
CA THR A 186 8.82 -20.28 -0.04
C THR A 186 8.97 -20.98 1.31
N LYS A 187 9.19 -20.27 2.43
CA LYS A 187 9.10 -20.87 3.78
C LYS A 187 7.67 -21.30 4.13
N HIS A 188 6.67 -20.71 3.45
CA HIS A 188 5.27 -21.07 3.58
C HIS A 188 4.83 -22.19 2.61
N ALA A 189 5.76 -22.70 1.79
CA ALA A 189 5.54 -23.88 0.95
C ALA A 189 5.24 -25.11 1.79
N GLY A 190 4.14 -25.81 1.46
CA GLY A 190 3.71 -26.98 2.19
C GLY A 190 3.10 -26.69 3.57
N GLN A 191 2.92 -25.41 3.94
CA GLN A 191 2.22 -25.06 5.18
C GLN A 191 0.71 -25.16 4.97
N PHE A 192 0.16 -26.33 5.29
CA PHE A 192 -1.28 -26.57 5.37
C PHE A 192 -1.57 -27.80 6.25
N SER A 193 -2.77 -27.87 6.80
CA SER A 193 -3.25 -28.97 7.64
C SER A 193 -4.47 -29.63 7.00
N GLU A 194 -4.80 -30.88 7.38
CA GLU A 194 -5.97 -31.60 6.84
C GLU A 194 -7.32 -30.86 7.02
N GLY A 195 -7.39 -29.90 7.95
CA GLY A 195 -8.57 -29.05 8.15
C GLY A 195 -8.71 -27.89 7.17
N ASP A 196 -7.68 -27.58 6.37
CA ASP A 196 -7.70 -26.46 5.43
C ASP A 196 -8.53 -26.81 4.20
N LYS A 197 -9.57 -26.02 3.91
CA LYS A 197 -10.51 -26.31 2.82
C LYS A 197 -9.97 -25.96 1.43
N THR A 198 -9.12 -24.94 1.36
CA THR A 198 -8.59 -24.39 0.10
C THR A 198 -7.10 -24.18 0.25
N LEU A 199 -6.36 -24.66 -0.74
CA LEU A 199 -4.94 -24.38 -0.91
C LEU A 199 -4.74 -23.43 -2.08
N TYR A 200 -3.70 -22.62 -2.00
CA TYR A 200 -3.33 -21.66 -3.03
C TYR A 200 -1.99 -22.05 -3.63
N ASN A 201 -1.91 -22.02 -4.95
CA ASN A 201 -0.63 -22.16 -5.64
C ASN A 201 0.25 -20.93 -5.35
N LEU A 202 1.47 -21.16 -4.88
CA LEU A 202 2.40 -20.11 -4.42
C LEU A 202 3.06 -19.37 -5.58
N VAL A 203 3.64 -20.15 -6.49
CA VAL A 203 4.49 -19.69 -7.59
C VAL A 203 4.06 -20.39 -8.86
N MET A 204 4.57 -19.95 -10.00
CA MET A 204 4.27 -20.66 -11.24
C MET A 204 4.77 -22.10 -11.17
N ALA A 205 3.86 -23.07 -11.24
CA ALA A 205 4.17 -24.47 -11.04
C ALA A 205 3.45 -25.35 -12.07
N PRO A 206 4.09 -26.43 -12.55
CA PRO A 206 3.41 -27.43 -13.35
C PRO A 206 2.47 -28.25 -12.47
N ALA A 207 1.28 -28.52 -12.99
CA ALA A 207 0.31 -29.46 -12.47
C ALA A 207 -0.09 -30.42 -13.59
N LYS A 208 -0.44 -31.66 -13.24
CA LYS A 208 -0.84 -32.68 -14.20
C LYS A 208 -2.27 -33.11 -13.94
N THR A 209 -3.07 -33.20 -14.99
CA THR A 209 -4.38 -33.85 -14.93
C THR A 209 -4.23 -35.35 -14.66
N ALA A 210 -5.31 -36.04 -14.26
CA ALA A 210 -5.30 -37.49 -14.06
C ALA A 210 -4.79 -38.28 -15.28
N ASP A 211 -5.02 -37.77 -16.49
CA ASP A 211 -4.58 -38.37 -17.76
C ASP A 211 -3.14 -37.98 -18.16
N GLY A 212 -2.45 -37.18 -17.35
CA GLY A 212 -1.08 -36.74 -17.58
C GLY A 212 -0.93 -35.47 -18.44
N ALA A 213 -2.02 -34.84 -18.89
CA ALA A 213 -1.95 -33.55 -19.59
C ALA A 213 -1.50 -32.43 -18.65
N GLU A 214 -0.67 -31.52 -19.15
CA GLU A 214 -0.03 -30.47 -18.34
C GLU A 214 -0.87 -29.19 -18.26
N ILE A 215 -0.90 -28.62 -17.05
CA ILE A 215 -1.49 -27.31 -16.77
C ILE A 215 -0.43 -26.54 -15.99
N ARG A 216 -0.12 -25.31 -16.41
CA ARG A 216 0.79 -24.44 -15.67
C ARG A 216 -0.03 -23.50 -14.81
N LEU A 217 -0.01 -23.72 -13.50
CA LEU A 217 -0.73 -22.89 -12.54
C LEU A 217 0.05 -21.61 -12.24
N LEU A 218 -0.68 -20.51 -12.16
CA LEU A 218 -0.16 -19.21 -11.76
C LEU A 218 -0.37 -19.02 -10.25
N PRO A 219 0.33 -18.06 -9.61
CA PRO A 219 0.08 -17.74 -8.20
C PRO A 219 -1.41 -17.48 -7.93
N TYR A 220 -1.89 -17.81 -6.73
CA TYR A 220 -3.29 -17.68 -6.29
C TYR A 220 -4.30 -18.61 -6.97
N ALA A 221 -3.87 -19.61 -7.75
CA ALA A 221 -4.79 -20.64 -8.22
C ALA A 221 -5.36 -21.42 -7.02
N GLU A 222 -6.68 -21.52 -6.95
CA GLU A 222 -7.40 -22.14 -5.83
C GLU A 222 -7.59 -23.63 -6.08
N LEU A 223 -7.21 -24.42 -5.07
CA LEU A 223 -7.22 -25.87 -5.08
C LEU A 223 -8.09 -26.36 -3.93
N ASN A 224 -9.18 -27.02 -4.30
CA ASN A 224 -10.22 -27.46 -3.37
C ASN A 224 -10.28 -28.99 -3.35
N ASP A 225 -11.01 -29.55 -2.38
CA ASP A 225 -11.27 -31.00 -2.30
C ASP A 225 -9.98 -31.83 -2.38
N TRP A 226 -8.91 -31.34 -1.74
CA TRP A 226 -7.57 -31.87 -1.91
C TRP A 226 -7.27 -33.04 -0.97
N LYS A 227 -6.35 -33.90 -1.38
CA LYS A 227 -5.81 -35.03 -0.61
C LYS A 227 -4.30 -35.12 -0.79
N ALA A 228 -3.59 -35.41 0.28
CA ALA A 228 -2.17 -35.71 0.22
C ALA A 228 -1.92 -37.07 -0.46
N ASP A 229 -0.98 -37.12 -1.41
CA ASP A 229 -0.57 -38.33 -2.12
C ASP A 229 0.97 -38.36 -2.22
N GLY A 230 1.62 -38.93 -1.20
CA GLY A 230 3.08 -38.93 -1.08
C GLY A 230 3.64 -37.50 -0.98
N ASP A 231 4.53 -37.13 -1.91
CA ASP A 231 5.12 -35.78 -2.01
C ASP A 231 4.23 -34.80 -2.81
N ASN A 232 3.11 -35.28 -3.35
CA ASN A 232 2.16 -34.49 -4.12
C ASN A 232 0.85 -34.29 -3.35
N ILE A 233 0.01 -33.41 -3.88
CA ILE A 233 -1.41 -33.36 -3.58
C ILE A 233 -2.19 -33.71 -4.84
N LYS A 234 -3.37 -34.30 -4.67
CA LYS A 234 -4.43 -34.34 -5.68
C LYS A 234 -5.52 -33.37 -5.24
N ALA A 235 -5.93 -32.46 -6.12
CA ALA A 235 -6.91 -31.43 -5.80
C ALA A 235 -7.79 -31.11 -7.00
N THR A 236 -8.97 -30.56 -6.74
CA THR A 236 -9.86 -30.02 -7.75
C THR A 236 -9.53 -28.56 -8.00
N LEU A 237 -9.04 -28.27 -9.19
CA LEU A 237 -8.86 -26.91 -9.70
C LEU A 237 -10.19 -26.43 -10.28
N LYS A 238 -10.67 -25.26 -9.84
CA LYS A 238 -11.89 -24.62 -10.35
C LYS A 238 -11.56 -23.28 -10.99
N GLY A 239 -12.37 -22.88 -11.96
CA GLY A 239 -12.27 -21.57 -12.58
C GLY A 239 -13.22 -21.40 -13.74
N TRP A 240 -12.94 -20.39 -14.56
CA TRP A 240 -13.75 -20.02 -15.71
C TRP A 240 -12.92 -20.02 -16.99
N GLN A 241 -13.52 -20.45 -18.09
CA GLN A 241 -12.95 -20.37 -19.44
C GLN A 241 -13.85 -19.53 -20.34
N GLN A 242 -13.27 -18.55 -21.02
CA GLN A 242 -13.98 -17.78 -22.02
C GLN A 242 -14.00 -18.55 -23.35
N ALA A 243 -15.14 -18.57 -24.04
CA ALA A 243 -15.27 -19.19 -25.35
C ALA A 243 -14.24 -18.60 -26.35
N GLY A 244 -13.46 -19.46 -27.00
CA GLY A 244 -12.38 -19.07 -27.91
C GLY A 244 -11.04 -18.76 -27.22
N ALA A 245 -10.97 -18.86 -25.88
CA ALA A 245 -9.75 -18.69 -25.09
C ALA A 245 -9.56 -19.85 -24.08
N GLU A 246 -9.85 -21.08 -24.50
CA GLU A 246 -9.83 -22.28 -23.65
C GLU A 246 -8.42 -22.65 -23.14
N SER A 247 -7.36 -22.02 -23.68
CA SER A 247 -5.98 -22.16 -23.17
C SER A 247 -5.73 -21.40 -21.87
N VAL A 248 -6.71 -20.62 -21.37
CA VAL A 248 -6.55 -19.80 -20.17
C VAL A 248 -7.66 -20.12 -19.17
N LEU A 249 -7.26 -20.34 -17.91
CA LEU A 249 -8.17 -20.48 -16.79
C LEU A 249 -8.20 -19.17 -15.98
N TYR A 250 -9.41 -18.64 -15.78
CA TYR A 250 -9.67 -17.42 -15.04
C TYR A 250 -10.26 -17.71 -13.65
N ALA A 251 -9.94 -16.88 -12.66
CA ALA A 251 -10.44 -17.06 -11.29
C ALA A 251 -11.94 -16.76 -11.16
N ALA A 252 -12.48 -15.83 -11.95
CA ALA A 252 -13.86 -15.35 -11.81
C ALA A 252 -14.49 -14.98 -13.17
N LEU A 253 -15.82 -15.05 -13.23
CA LEU A 253 -16.61 -14.69 -14.40
C LEU A 253 -16.40 -13.21 -14.79
N GLY A 254 -16.12 -12.95 -16.07
CA GLY A 254 -15.96 -11.59 -16.60
C GLY A 254 -14.68 -10.87 -16.13
N GLN A 255 -13.87 -11.50 -15.28
CA GLN A 255 -12.65 -10.94 -14.72
C GLN A 255 -11.43 -11.63 -15.31
N ARG A 256 -10.53 -10.85 -15.92
CA ARG A 256 -9.33 -11.34 -16.61
C ARG A 256 -8.19 -11.64 -15.61
N ILE A 257 -8.51 -12.32 -14.51
CA ILE A 257 -7.56 -12.77 -13.48
C ILE A 257 -7.12 -14.19 -13.85
N MET A 258 -6.00 -14.30 -14.56
CA MET A 258 -5.50 -15.60 -15.02
C MET A 258 -4.87 -16.36 -13.85
N VAL A 259 -5.30 -17.61 -13.66
CA VAL A 259 -4.79 -18.52 -12.62
C VAL A 259 -4.20 -19.81 -13.19
N GLY A 260 -4.39 -20.08 -14.48
CA GLY A 260 -3.80 -21.23 -15.14
C GLY A 260 -3.65 -21.07 -16.64
N LEU A 261 -2.62 -21.70 -17.19
CA LEU A 261 -2.39 -21.89 -18.62
C LEU A 261 -2.58 -23.37 -18.94
N VAL A 262 -3.49 -23.64 -19.86
CA VAL A 262 -3.97 -24.99 -20.21
C VAL A 262 -3.34 -25.41 -21.54
N SER A 263 -2.66 -26.56 -21.55
CA SER A 263 -2.12 -27.13 -22.79
C SER A 263 -3.23 -27.58 -23.74
N ASP A 264 -2.93 -27.74 -25.03
CA ASP A 264 -3.92 -28.17 -26.01
C ASP A 264 -4.53 -29.55 -25.67
N GLU A 265 -3.74 -30.44 -25.07
CA GLU A 265 -4.17 -31.77 -24.62
C GLU A 265 -5.13 -31.69 -23.42
N ALA A 266 -5.00 -30.66 -22.59
CA ALA A 266 -5.79 -30.47 -21.38
C ALA A 266 -7.13 -29.73 -21.62
N LYS A 267 -7.30 -29.03 -22.75
CA LYS A 267 -8.50 -28.21 -23.04
C LYS A 267 -9.82 -28.98 -22.91
N ASN A 268 -9.86 -30.21 -23.40
CA ASN A 268 -11.06 -31.05 -23.41
C ASN A 268 -11.20 -31.94 -22.15
N LYS A 269 -10.36 -31.73 -21.13
CA LYS A 269 -10.34 -32.53 -19.89
C LYS A 269 -11.11 -31.89 -18.75
N PHE A 270 -11.56 -30.66 -18.93
CA PHE A 270 -12.34 -29.93 -17.96
C PHE A 270 -13.80 -30.40 -17.96
N THR A 271 -14.35 -30.61 -16.77
CA THR A 271 -15.79 -30.77 -16.58
C THR A 271 -16.43 -29.39 -16.61
N VAL A 272 -17.38 -29.18 -17.53
CA VAL A 272 -18.16 -27.93 -17.61
C VAL A 272 -19.40 -28.06 -16.74
N HIS A 273 -19.53 -27.17 -15.74
CA HIS A 273 -20.67 -27.15 -14.82
C HIS A 273 -21.83 -26.31 -15.36
N GLN A 274 -21.51 -25.14 -15.91
CA GLN A 274 -22.48 -24.23 -16.51
C GLN A 274 -21.83 -23.34 -17.56
N THR A 275 -22.66 -22.76 -18.42
CA THR A 275 -22.25 -21.73 -19.39
C THR A 275 -23.10 -20.49 -19.16
N VAL A 276 -22.43 -19.35 -18.94
CA VAL A 276 -23.05 -18.05 -18.68
C VAL A 276 -22.64 -17.10 -19.79
N ASN A 277 -23.61 -16.46 -20.43
CA ASN A 277 -23.35 -15.36 -21.36
C ASN A 277 -23.16 -14.06 -20.56
N ASP A 278 -21.94 -13.52 -20.57
CA ASP A 278 -21.63 -12.27 -19.91
C ASP A 278 -21.84 -11.08 -20.85
N LYS A 279 -22.70 -10.15 -20.43
CA LYS A 279 -23.05 -8.96 -21.21
C LYS A 279 -21.93 -7.94 -21.29
N VAL A 280 -20.99 -7.94 -20.33
CA VAL A 280 -19.88 -6.98 -20.29
C VAL A 280 -18.81 -7.35 -21.33
N THR A 281 -18.43 -8.62 -21.37
CA THR A 281 -17.47 -9.17 -22.33
C THR A 281 -18.10 -9.58 -23.66
N ASN A 282 -19.45 -9.62 -23.73
CA ASN A 282 -20.23 -10.11 -24.86
C ASN A 282 -19.76 -11.48 -25.35
N SER A 283 -19.54 -12.39 -24.38
CA SER A 283 -18.94 -13.69 -24.61
C SER A 283 -19.55 -14.72 -23.68
N ASP A 284 -19.56 -15.98 -24.14
CA ASP A 284 -19.90 -17.11 -23.29
C ASP A 284 -18.71 -17.49 -22.41
N TRP A 285 -19.00 -17.76 -21.15
CA TRP A 285 -18.04 -18.20 -20.15
C TRP A 285 -18.50 -19.52 -19.55
N LYS A 286 -17.60 -20.49 -19.51
CA LYS A 286 -17.83 -21.82 -18.97
C LYS A 286 -17.23 -21.91 -17.59
N GLU A 287 -18.03 -22.25 -16.59
CA GLU A 287 -17.52 -22.64 -15.28
C GLU A 287 -16.99 -24.06 -15.39
N VAL A 288 -15.73 -24.26 -15.03
CA VAL A 288 -15.02 -25.51 -15.28
C VAL A 288 -14.26 -26.00 -14.06
N SER A 289 -14.11 -27.33 -13.97
CA SER A 289 -13.20 -27.94 -13.00
C SER A 289 -12.41 -29.10 -13.60
N VAL A 290 -11.24 -29.36 -13.04
CA VAL A 290 -10.41 -30.52 -13.39
C VAL A 290 -9.63 -31.00 -12.16
N GLU A 291 -9.45 -32.31 -12.03
CA GLU A 291 -8.57 -32.87 -11.01
C GLU A 291 -7.11 -32.74 -11.46
N VAL A 292 -6.28 -32.19 -10.59
CA VAL A 292 -4.85 -31.98 -10.83
C VAL A 292 -4.01 -32.57 -9.72
N SER A 293 -2.82 -33.03 -10.08
CA SER A 293 -1.76 -33.47 -9.19
C SER A 293 -0.58 -32.49 -9.29
N MET A 294 -0.04 -32.10 -8.14
CA MET A 294 1.11 -31.19 -8.06
C MET A 294 1.90 -31.34 -6.76
N PRO A 295 3.17 -30.87 -6.70
CA PRO A 295 4.00 -30.99 -5.51
C PRO A 295 3.42 -30.26 -4.30
N LYS A 296 3.52 -30.85 -3.10
CA LYS A 296 3.15 -30.19 -1.84
C LYS A 296 3.90 -28.87 -1.62
N THR A 297 5.12 -28.77 -2.11
CA THR A 297 5.97 -27.57 -2.02
C THR A 297 5.52 -26.43 -2.93
N ALA A 298 4.55 -26.65 -3.83
CA ALA A 298 4.03 -25.61 -4.70
C ALA A 298 2.80 -24.88 -4.12
N VAL A 299 2.28 -25.34 -2.97
CA VAL A 299 1.01 -24.85 -2.41
C VAL A 299 1.11 -24.46 -0.93
N THR A 300 0.18 -23.64 -0.48
CA THR A 300 0.03 -23.24 0.94
C THR A 300 -1.44 -22.95 1.27
N SER A 301 -1.83 -23.01 2.54
CA SER A 301 -3.09 -22.43 3.01
C SER A 301 -2.95 -20.97 3.46
N ASP A 302 -1.71 -20.45 3.53
CA ASP A 302 -1.42 -19.09 3.99
C ASP A 302 -1.60 -18.02 2.89
N LEU A 303 -2.85 -17.67 2.63
CA LEU A 303 -3.20 -16.56 1.72
C LEU A 303 -2.62 -15.21 2.19
N LYS A 304 -2.40 -15.03 3.50
CA LYS A 304 -1.89 -13.77 4.05
C LYS A 304 -0.45 -13.54 3.59
N SER A 305 0.37 -14.59 3.61
CA SER A 305 1.75 -14.52 3.15
C SER A 305 1.84 -14.34 1.63
N LEU A 306 0.95 -14.95 0.83
CA LEU A 306 0.84 -14.64 -0.61
C LEU A 306 0.52 -13.17 -0.85
N ASN A 307 -0.49 -12.63 -0.15
CA ASN A 307 -0.87 -11.22 -0.27
C ASN A 307 0.27 -10.30 0.17
N ALA A 308 1.00 -10.65 1.23
CA ALA A 308 2.16 -9.89 1.68
C ALA A 308 3.27 -9.86 0.62
N PHE A 309 3.51 -10.96 -0.09
CA PHE A 309 4.45 -11.00 -1.21
C PHE A 309 3.99 -10.11 -2.38
N GLY A 310 2.71 -10.20 -2.76
CA GLY A 310 2.15 -9.35 -3.81
C GLY A 310 2.19 -7.86 -3.46
N ASP A 311 1.89 -7.51 -2.20
CA ASP A 311 1.99 -6.14 -1.72
C ASP A 311 3.43 -5.65 -1.70
N ASN A 312 4.37 -6.50 -1.26
CA ASN A 312 5.79 -6.18 -1.31
C ASN A 312 6.23 -5.88 -2.74
N LEU A 313 5.85 -6.69 -3.73
CA LEU A 313 6.16 -6.40 -5.14
C LEU A 313 5.58 -5.06 -5.59
N ASN A 314 4.34 -4.75 -5.22
CA ASN A 314 3.70 -3.48 -5.55
C ASN A 314 4.42 -2.28 -4.90
N GLN A 315 4.70 -2.36 -3.60
CA GLN A 315 5.41 -1.28 -2.90
C GLN A 315 6.83 -1.13 -3.44
N THR A 316 7.56 -2.22 -3.65
CA THR A 316 8.96 -2.18 -4.06
C THR A 316 9.13 -1.68 -5.48
N HIS A 317 8.33 -2.18 -6.43
CA HIS A 317 8.54 -1.88 -7.86
C HIS A 317 7.67 -0.75 -8.38
N CYS A 318 6.48 -0.53 -7.80
CA CYS A 318 5.57 0.51 -8.26
C CYS A 318 5.69 1.81 -7.45
N SER A 319 6.47 1.86 -6.37
CA SER A 319 6.72 3.10 -5.62
C SER A 319 7.98 3.89 -6.02
N GLY A 320 8.77 3.38 -6.97
CA GLY A 320 10.04 4.01 -7.35
C GLY A 320 9.91 5.36 -8.05
N CYS A 321 8.75 5.66 -8.66
CA CYS A 321 8.53 6.92 -9.39
C CYS A 321 7.45 7.82 -8.78
N HIS A 322 6.50 7.23 -8.05
CA HIS A 322 5.40 7.90 -7.35
C HIS A 322 4.96 6.97 -6.21
N ALA A 323 4.04 7.39 -5.35
CA ALA A 323 3.47 6.46 -4.38
C ALA A 323 2.83 5.24 -5.07
N ALA A 324 3.06 4.03 -4.54
CA ALA A 324 2.35 2.85 -5.02
C ALA A 324 0.84 3.02 -4.78
N ILE A 325 0.07 2.84 -5.84
CA ILE A 325 -1.39 2.94 -5.80
C ILE A 325 -1.93 1.69 -5.08
N GLY A 326 -2.84 1.89 -4.11
CA GLY A 326 -3.47 0.79 -3.39
C GLY A 326 -4.32 -0.10 -4.30
N ALA A 327 -4.31 -1.42 -4.07
CA ALA A 327 -4.97 -2.41 -4.92
C ALA A 327 -6.48 -2.14 -5.12
N ASN A 328 -7.16 -1.61 -4.09
CA ASN A 328 -8.57 -1.27 -4.11
C ASN A 328 -8.93 -0.01 -4.94
N HIS A 329 -7.99 0.56 -5.69
CA HIS A 329 -8.22 1.78 -6.46
C HIS A 329 -8.85 1.53 -7.85
N TYR A 330 -8.35 0.54 -8.58
CA TYR A 330 -8.87 0.17 -9.90
C TYR A 330 -9.70 -1.12 -9.85
N THR A 331 -10.48 -1.38 -10.90
CA THR A 331 -11.10 -2.70 -11.11
C THR A 331 -10.05 -3.75 -11.49
N ALA A 332 -10.36 -5.03 -11.28
CA ALA A 332 -9.46 -6.13 -11.66
C ALA A 332 -9.10 -6.08 -13.16
N ASN A 333 -10.04 -5.71 -14.03
CA ASN A 333 -9.74 -5.58 -15.46
C ASN A 333 -8.90 -4.33 -15.81
N GLN A 334 -9.02 -3.24 -15.04
CA GLN A 334 -8.23 -2.02 -15.26
C GLN A 334 -6.76 -2.18 -14.86
N TRP A 335 -6.47 -2.95 -13.81
CA TRP A 335 -5.11 -3.18 -13.34
C TRP A 335 -4.15 -3.74 -14.41
N ILE A 336 -4.67 -4.52 -15.36
CA ILE A 336 -3.88 -5.05 -16.49
C ILE A 336 -3.25 -3.91 -17.30
N GLY A 337 -4.03 -2.88 -17.63
CA GLY A 337 -3.54 -1.73 -18.40
C GLY A 337 -2.54 -0.90 -17.60
N VAL A 338 -2.82 -0.71 -16.31
CA VAL A 338 -1.98 0.04 -15.38
C VAL A 338 -0.60 -0.61 -15.25
N VAL A 339 -0.54 -1.89 -14.90
CA VAL A 339 0.74 -2.62 -14.75
C VAL A 339 1.49 -2.68 -16.09
N ASN A 340 0.81 -2.96 -17.20
CA ASN A 340 1.47 -2.99 -18.52
C ASN A 340 2.06 -1.63 -18.94
N SER A 341 1.50 -0.51 -18.46
CA SER A 341 2.06 0.82 -18.74
C SER A 341 3.36 1.13 -17.98
N MET A 342 3.63 0.37 -16.91
CA MET A 342 4.76 0.61 -15.99
C MET A 342 5.82 -0.49 -16.05
N LYS A 343 5.46 -1.74 -16.37
CA LYS A 343 6.35 -2.92 -16.25
C LYS A 343 7.71 -2.73 -16.91
N ASP A 344 7.77 -2.08 -18.08
CA ASP A 344 9.01 -1.88 -18.85
C ASP A 344 9.93 -0.79 -18.25
N ARG A 345 9.45 -0.10 -17.20
CA ARG A 345 10.18 0.92 -16.43
C ARG A 345 10.55 0.41 -15.03
N THR A 346 10.30 -0.86 -14.75
CA THR A 346 10.63 -1.51 -13.47
C THR A 346 11.66 -2.61 -13.70
N SER A 347 12.35 -3.05 -12.65
CA SER A 347 13.29 -4.18 -12.69
C SER A 347 12.61 -5.54 -12.49
N MET A 348 11.27 -5.61 -12.62
CA MET A 348 10.51 -6.83 -12.41
C MET A 348 10.76 -7.88 -13.51
N THR A 349 10.83 -9.15 -13.10
CA THR A 349 10.76 -10.27 -14.05
C THR A 349 9.33 -10.45 -14.58
N ALA A 350 9.17 -11.24 -15.65
CA ALA A 350 7.84 -11.57 -16.15
C ALA A 350 6.96 -12.29 -15.11
N ASP A 351 7.57 -13.03 -14.17
CA ASP A 351 6.87 -13.70 -13.08
C ASP A 351 6.45 -12.71 -11.99
N ASP A 352 7.30 -11.75 -11.65
CA ASP A 352 6.96 -10.67 -10.71
C ASP A 352 5.80 -9.83 -11.25
N VAL A 353 5.84 -9.46 -12.54
CA VAL A 353 4.76 -8.73 -13.21
C VAL A 353 3.44 -9.50 -13.11
N ARG A 354 3.47 -10.83 -13.30
CA ARG A 354 2.26 -11.67 -13.16
C ARG A 354 1.78 -11.73 -11.71
N ALA A 355 2.68 -11.97 -10.76
CA ALA A 355 2.34 -12.09 -9.35
C ALA A 355 1.73 -10.80 -8.80
N VAL A 356 2.36 -9.65 -9.08
CA VAL A 356 1.84 -8.34 -8.65
C VAL A 356 0.52 -8.00 -9.34
N THR A 357 0.36 -8.34 -10.63
CA THR A 357 -0.90 -8.13 -11.34
C THR A 357 -2.02 -8.93 -10.69
N ILE A 358 -1.82 -10.24 -10.44
CA ILE A 358 -2.84 -11.09 -9.82
C ILE A 358 -3.18 -10.59 -8.41
N TYR A 359 -2.17 -10.18 -7.62
CA TYR A 359 -2.40 -9.57 -6.31
C TYR A 359 -3.28 -8.32 -6.39
N LEU A 360 -2.92 -7.36 -7.25
CA LEU A 360 -3.67 -6.12 -7.44
C LEU A 360 -5.10 -6.39 -7.92
N GLN A 361 -5.26 -7.36 -8.83
CA GLN A 361 -6.57 -7.77 -9.35
C GLN A 361 -7.44 -8.42 -8.28
N ARG A 362 -6.90 -9.35 -7.48
CA ARG A 362 -7.68 -10.04 -6.43
C ARG A 362 -8.10 -9.10 -5.29
N ASN A 363 -7.32 -8.04 -5.06
CA ASN A 363 -7.60 -7.02 -4.05
C ASN A 363 -8.21 -5.74 -4.68
N ALA A 364 -8.72 -5.84 -5.90
CA ALA A 364 -9.34 -4.74 -6.64
C ALA A 364 -10.68 -4.31 -6.05
N LYS A 365 -11.12 -3.10 -6.41
CA LYS A 365 -12.35 -2.50 -5.86
C LYS A 365 -13.61 -3.31 -6.12
N ASP A 366 -13.66 -4.03 -7.23
CA ASP A 366 -14.77 -4.88 -7.67
C ASP A 366 -14.61 -6.33 -7.20
N MET A 367 -13.56 -6.63 -6.42
CA MET A 367 -13.33 -7.92 -5.78
C MET A 367 -13.55 -7.86 -4.26
N VAL A 368 -13.22 -6.74 -3.62
CA VAL A 368 -13.42 -6.52 -2.17
C VAL A 368 -14.87 -6.10 -1.91
N GLY A 369 -15.75 -7.06 -1.66
CA GLY A 369 -17.17 -6.83 -1.33
C GLY A 369 -18.18 -7.64 -2.16
N GLY A 370 -17.72 -8.48 -3.10
CA GLY A 370 -18.57 -9.28 -3.98
C GLY A 370 -19.06 -10.62 -3.42
N ALA A 371 -19.20 -10.75 -2.10
CA ALA A 371 -20.00 -11.83 -1.52
C ALA A 371 -21.45 -11.34 -1.42
N HIS A 372 -22.21 -11.59 -2.49
CA HIS A 372 -23.68 -11.61 -2.43
C HIS A 372 -24.18 -13.03 -2.66
#